data_AF-A0A1F6MR40-F1
#
_entry.id   AF-A0A1F6MR40-F1
#
_cell.length_a   1.000
_cell.length_b   1.000
_cell.length_c   1.000
_cell.angle_alpha   90.00
_cell.angle_beta   90.00
_cell.angle_gamma   90.00
#
_symmetry.space_group_name_H-M   'P 1'
#
loop_
_entity.id
_entity.type
_entity.pdbx_description
1 polymer ?
#
loop_
_entity_poly.entity_id
_entity_poly.type
_entity_poly.pdbx_seq_one_letter_code
_entity_poly.pdbx_strand_id
1 'polypeptide(L)'
;MDELQSTEDFDQDMKDMEERYAGKSPEYMVTYLCLKCNIDSARTEIDPPECFGCGNMEIETLQILEKKKITAEVMAERLKKVTDRMMENLKGAYFAGKEDPNVDFDEDQMLKLLERVKNLRDNVQGLELKEPDEQS
;
A
#
# COMPACT_ATOMS: atom_id res chain seq x y z
N MET A 1 -0.76 -18.51 -19.52
CA MET A 1 -0.92 -17.50 -20.58
C MET A 1 -1.17 -16.22 -19.84
N ASP A 2 -0.12 -15.41 -19.68
CA ASP A 2 -0.23 -14.08 -19.08
C ASP A 2 -0.94 -13.19 -20.08
N GLU A 3 -2.16 -12.76 -19.75
CA GLU A 3 -2.85 -11.68 -20.43
C GLU A 3 -2.07 -10.40 -20.12
N LEU A 4 -1.14 -10.04 -21.00
CA LEU A 4 -0.64 -8.67 -21.10
C LEU A 4 -1.87 -7.76 -21.24
N GLN A 5 -2.14 -6.95 -20.21
CA GLN A 5 -3.15 -5.89 -20.28
C GLN A 5 -2.97 -5.14 -21.59
N SER A 6 -4.02 -5.06 -22.38
CA SER A 6 -3.96 -4.38 -23.66
C SER A 6 -3.72 -2.89 -23.43
N THR A 7 -3.13 -2.20 -24.40
CA THR A 7 -2.98 -0.74 -24.31
C THR A 7 -4.32 -0.02 -24.17
N GLU A 8 -5.41 -0.64 -24.64
CA GLU A 8 -6.77 -0.12 -24.51
C GLU A 8 -7.28 -0.17 -23.06
N ASP A 9 -6.92 -1.22 -22.30
CA ASP A 9 -7.27 -1.33 -20.87
C ASP A 9 -6.56 -0.25 -20.04
N PHE A 10 -5.28 0.00 -20.35
CA PHE A 10 -4.50 1.05 -19.69
C PHE A 10 -5.07 2.46 -19.96
N ASP A 11 -5.45 2.74 -21.21
CA ASP A 11 -6.04 4.04 -21.58
C ASP A 11 -7.40 4.27 -20.91
N GLN A 12 -8.18 3.21 -20.70
CA GLN A 12 -9.45 3.28 -19.99
C GLN A 12 -9.22 3.51 -18.49
N ASP A 13 -8.30 2.77 -17.86
CA ASP A 13 -7.95 2.96 -16.44
C ASP A 13 -7.45 4.38 -16.16
N MET A 14 -6.65 4.94 -17.08
CA MET A 14 -6.17 6.32 -16.99
C MET A 14 -7.31 7.33 -17.07
N LYS A 15 -8.27 7.16 -18.00
CA LYS A 15 -9.45 8.03 -18.09
C LYS A 15 -10.33 7.94 -16.83
N ASP A 16 -10.56 6.73 -16.32
CA ASP A 16 -11.36 6.51 -15.12
C ASP A 16 -10.69 7.13 -13.88
N MET A 17 -9.36 7.16 -13.85
CA MET A 17 -8.60 7.88 -12.83
C MET A 17 -8.75 9.40 -13.02
N GLU A 18 -8.52 9.93 -14.22
CA GLU A 18 -8.66 11.35 -14.51
C GLU A 18 -10.06 11.88 -14.16
N GLU A 19 -11.13 11.15 -14.49
CA GLU A 19 -12.51 11.52 -14.15
C GLU A 19 -12.77 11.49 -12.64
N ARG A 20 -12.23 10.49 -11.91
CA ARG A 20 -12.35 10.41 -10.44
C ARG A 20 -11.73 11.62 -9.74
N TYR A 21 -10.58 12.07 -10.24
CA TYR A 21 -9.79 13.16 -9.66
C TYR A 21 -10.06 14.53 -10.30
N ALA A 22 -10.88 14.60 -11.37
CA ALA A 22 -11.19 15.83 -12.10
C ALA A 22 -11.78 16.92 -11.16
N GLY A 23 -10.92 17.87 -10.79
CA GLY A 23 -11.27 18.99 -9.91
C GLY A 23 -11.43 18.64 -8.42
N LYS A 24 -11.03 17.44 -7.98
CA LYS A 24 -11.10 17.02 -6.57
C LYS A 24 -9.69 16.80 -6.02
N SER A 25 -9.27 17.65 -5.09
CA SER A 25 -8.11 17.38 -4.26
C SER A 25 -8.57 16.58 -3.04
N PRO A 26 -8.03 15.38 -2.78
CA PRO A 26 -8.37 14.64 -1.58
C PRO A 26 -7.94 15.43 -0.34
N GLU A 27 -8.84 15.59 0.62
CA GLU A 27 -8.60 16.28 1.88
C GLU A 27 -8.36 15.29 3.02
N TYR A 28 -8.87 14.06 2.92
CA TYR A 28 -8.86 13.09 4.01
C TYR A 28 -8.31 11.73 3.60
N MET A 29 -7.41 11.21 4.43
CA MET A 29 -7.05 9.80 4.39
C MET A 29 -8.03 9.02 5.27
N VAL A 30 -8.68 8.01 4.69
CA VAL A 30 -9.53 7.05 5.39
C VAL A 30 -8.79 5.72 5.51
N THR A 31 -8.58 5.27 6.73
CA THR A 31 -7.99 3.95 7.01
C THR A 31 -9.10 2.95 7.34
N TYR A 32 -9.13 1.86 6.60
CA TYR A 32 -10.06 0.74 6.75
C TYR A 32 -9.32 -0.47 7.33
N LEU A 33 -9.95 -1.21 8.25
CA LEU A 33 -9.58 -2.56 8.61
C LEU A 33 -10.39 -3.54 7.77
N CYS A 34 -9.71 -4.41 7.03
CA CYS A 34 -10.37 -5.51 6.36
C CYS A 34 -10.65 -6.65 7.34
N LEU A 35 -11.92 -6.94 7.58
CA LEU A 35 -12.34 -8.02 8.48
C LEU A 35 -12.03 -9.42 7.93
N LYS A 36 -11.79 -9.56 6.62
CA LYS A 36 -11.43 -10.84 5.98
C LYS A 36 -9.98 -11.24 6.23
N CYS A 37 -9.04 -10.30 6.08
CA CYS A 37 -7.60 -10.59 6.19
C CYS A 37 -6.91 -9.88 7.37
N ASN A 38 -7.66 -9.09 8.15
CA ASN A 38 -7.18 -8.32 9.29
C ASN A 38 -6.05 -7.31 8.96
N ILE A 39 -5.96 -6.89 7.70
CA ILE A 39 -5.01 -5.89 7.22
C ILE A 39 -5.72 -4.54 7.15
N ASP A 40 -5.05 -3.49 7.61
CA ASP A 40 -5.51 -2.12 7.36
C ASP A 40 -5.03 -1.60 5.99
N SER A 41 -5.89 -0.85 5.31
CA SER A 41 -5.59 -0.16 4.06
C SER A 41 -6.02 1.29 4.18
N ALA A 42 -5.23 2.20 3.61
CA ALA A 42 -5.59 3.62 3.55
C ALA A 42 -5.96 3.99 2.12
N ARG A 43 -7.06 4.73 1.98
CA ARG A 43 -7.56 5.31 0.74
C ARG A 43 -7.83 6.79 0.96
N THR A 44 -7.94 7.55 -0.11
CA THR A 44 -8.53 8.90 0.01
C THR A 44 -10.04 8.78 0.17
N GLU A 45 -10.70 9.83 0.64
CA GLU A 45 -12.16 9.85 0.77
C GLU A 45 -12.91 9.85 -0.58
N ILE A 46 -12.20 10.07 -1.68
CA ILE A 46 -12.75 10.04 -3.04
C ILE A 46 -12.54 8.69 -3.74
N ASP A 47 -11.67 7.85 -3.22
CA ASP A 47 -11.46 6.49 -3.73
C ASP A 47 -12.51 5.53 -3.17
N PRO A 48 -12.88 4.49 -3.95
CA PRO A 48 -13.67 3.39 -3.42
C PRO A 48 -12.92 2.67 -2.28
N PRO A 49 -13.64 2.22 -1.23
CA PRO A 49 -13.02 1.46 -0.15
C PRO A 49 -12.56 0.10 -0.66
N GLU A 50 -11.29 -0.21 -0.43
CA GLU A 50 -10.68 -1.46 -0.88
C GLU A 50 -9.55 -1.89 0.07
N CYS A 51 -9.48 -3.20 0.33
CA CYS A 51 -8.34 -3.82 1.01
C CYS A 51 -7.20 -4.13 0.03
N PHE A 52 -6.05 -3.46 0.15
CA PHE A 52 -4.85 -3.78 -0.64
C PHE A 52 -4.30 -5.20 -0.40
N GLY A 53 -4.59 -5.83 0.74
CA GLY A 53 -4.06 -7.15 1.05
C GLY A 53 -4.76 -8.28 0.28
N CYS A 54 -6.06 -8.15 0.01
CA CYS A 54 -6.85 -9.21 -0.63
C CYS A 54 -7.74 -8.72 -1.79
N GLY A 55 -7.65 -7.45 -2.19
CA GLY A 55 -8.47 -6.85 -3.25
C GLY A 55 -9.96 -6.70 -2.91
N ASN A 56 -10.34 -6.96 -1.66
CA ASN A 56 -11.74 -6.97 -1.28
C ASN A 56 -12.31 -5.54 -1.20
N MET A 57 -13.40 -5.30 -1.93
CA MET A 57 -14.12 -4.02 -2.00
C MET A 57 -15.48 -4.03 -1.27
N GLU A 58 -15.87 -5.16 -0.67
CA GLU A 58 -17.14 -5.29 0.04
C GLU A 58 -17.15 -4.43 1.31
N ILE A 59 -17.93 -3.35 1.31
CA ILE A 59 -18.01 -2.35 2.40
C ILE A 59 -18.33 -3.00 3.75
N GLU A 60 -19.21 -4.01 3.78
CA GLU A 60 -19.60 -4.72 5.02
C GLU A 60 -18.42 -5.41 5.72
N THR A 61 -17.34 -5.65 4.98
CA THR A 61 -16.12 -6.29 5.48
C THR A 61 -14.95 -5.32 5.64
N LEU A 62 -15.22 -4.02 5.49
CA LEU A 62 -14.24 -2.93 5.64
C LEU A 62 -14.72 -1.97 6.75
N GLN A 63 -14.10 -2.06 7.91
CA GLN A 63 -14.41 -1.18 9.04
C GLN A 63 -13.53 0.08 8.99
N ILE A 64 -14.12 1.27 9.02
CA ILE A 64 -13.33 2.50 9.16
C ILE A 64 -12.67 2.51 10.55
N LEU A 65 -11.34 2.54 10.58
CA LEU A 65 -10.56 2.73 11.79
C LEU A 65 -10.34 4.21 12.08
N GLU A 66 -10.03 4.98 11.05
CA GLU A 66 -9.58 6.37 11.20
C GLU A 66 -9.91 7.18 9.94
N LYS A 67 -10.22 8.46 10.13
CA LYS A 67 -10.29 9.46 9.07
C LYS A 67 -9.51 10.70 9.52
N LYS A 68 -8.40 10.99 8.84
CA LYS A 68 -7.49 12.10 9.17
C LYS A 68 -7.36 13.05 7.99
N LYS A 69 -7.17 14.34 8.25
CA LYS A 69 -6.80 15.29 7.20
C LYS A 69 -5.44 14.89 6.63
N ILE A 70 -5.29 14.98 5.31
CA ILE A 70 -4.02 14.71 4.65
C ILE A 70 -3.05 15.83 5.00
N THR A 71 -1.96 15.47 5.68
CA THR A 71 -0.80 16.32 5.96
C THR A 71 0.48 15.53 5.68
N ALA A 72 1.62 16.20 5.61
CA ALA A 72 2.90 15.55 5.40
C ALA A 72 3.20 14.51 6.52
N GLU A 73 2.82 14.82 7.76
CA GLU A 73 2.96 13.95 8.93
C GLU A 73 2.12 12.69 8.78
N VAL A 74 0.84 12.84 8.42
CA VAL A 74 -0.07 11.70 8.22
C VAL A 74 0.41 10.79 7.10
N MET A 75 0.89 11.36 5.99
CA MET A 75 1.48 10.59 4.90
C MET A 75 2.75 9.87 5.32
N ALA A 76 3.65 10.54 6.05
CA ALA A 76 4.89 9.95 6.54
C ALA A 76 4.63 8.81 7.54
N GLU A 77 3.72 9.01 8.50
CA GLU A 77 3.28 7.95 9.42
C GLU A 77 2.73 6.74 8.68
N ARG A 78 1.93 6.98 7.63
CA ARG A 78 1.37 5.90 6.82
C ARG A 78 2.45 5.14 6.05
N LEU A 79 3.38 5.84 5.42
CA LEU A 79 4.51 5.23 4.72
C LEU A 79 5.35 4.35 5.67
N LYS A 80 5.63 4.85 6.88
CA LYS A 80 6.32 4.08 7.93
C LYS A 80 5.58 2.78 8.24
N LYS A 81 4.28 2.85 8.54
CA LYS A 81 3.44 1.66 8.80
C LYS A 81 3.40 0.68 7.62
N VAL A 82 3.29 1.17 6.39
CA VAL A 82 3.26 0.31 5.19
C VAL A 82 4.59 -0.42 5.03
N THR A 83 5.72 0.27 5.15
CA THR A 83 7.04 -0.36 5.02
C THR A 83 7.36 -1.34 6.15
N ASP A 84 6.91 -1.07 7.38
CA ASP A 84 7.00 -2.04 8.49
C ASP A 84 6.24 -3.33 8.16
N ARG A 85 5.00 -3.22 7.67
CA ARG A 85 4.18 -4.38 7.28
C ARG A 85 4.72 -5.14 6.08
N MET A 86 5.28 -4.44 5.09
CA MET A 86 5.94 -5.10 3.96
C MET A 86 7.07 -6.00 4.47
N MET A 87 7.86 -5.51 5.44
CA MET A 87 8.93 -6.30 6.04
C MET A 87 8.38 -7.49 6.85
N GLU A 88 7.33 -7.30 7.63
CA GLU A 88 6.67 -8.39 8.39
C GLU A 88 6.11 -9.47 7.47
N ASN A 89 5.38 -9.09 6.43
CA ASN A 89 4.79 -10.00 5.45
C ASN A 89 5.88 -10.79 4.71
N LEU A 90 6.96 -10.13 4.28
CA LEU A 90 8.07 -10.81 3.61
C LEU A 90 8.83 -11.76 4.53
N LYS A 91 9.01 -11.41 5.81
CA LYS A 91 9.57 -12.34 6.80
C LYS A 91 8.67 -13.55 6.98
N GLY A 92 7.36 -13.34 7.10
CA GLY A 92 6.38 -14.42 7.19
C GLY A 92 6.44 -15.35 5.97
N ALA A 93 6.45 -14.78 4.77
CA ALA A 93 6.58 -15.54 3.52
C ALA A 93 7.91 -16.31 3.44
N TYR A 94 9.01 -15.71 3.88
CA TYR A 94 10.32 -16.38 3.93
C TYR A 94 10.29 -17.63 4.82
N PHE A 95 9.76 -17.52 6.05
CA PHE A 95 9.68 -18.68 6.95
C PHE A 95 8.71 -19.74 6.43
N ALA A 96 7.53 -19.34 5.95
CA ALA A 96 6.55 -20.26 5.40
C ALA A 96 7.09 -21.02 4.18
N GLY A 97 7.75 -20.34 3.24
CA GLY A 97 8.33 -20.97 2.07
C GLY A 97 9.50 -21.90 2.40
N LYS A 98 10.33 -21.56 3.39
CA LYS A 98 11.44 -22.40 3.85
C LYS A 98 10.96 -23.69 4.53
N GLU A 99 9.79 -23.68 5.16
CA GLU A 99 9.22 -24.81 5.89
C GLU A 99 8.30 -25.69 5.02
N ASP A 100 7.82 -25.20 3.86
CA ASP A 100 6.93 -25.94 2.98
C ASP A 100 7.70 -26.78 1.94
N PRO A 101 7.68 -28.12 2.03
CA PRO A 101 8.38 -28.99 1.10
C PRO A 101 7.77 -29.01 -0.32
N ASN A 102 6.59 -28.40 -0.52
CA ASN A 102 5.91 -28.35 -1.82
C ASN A 102 6.17 -27.04 -2.58
N VAL A 103 6.90 -26.10 -1.98
CA VAL A 103 7.23 -24.81 -2.59
C VAL A 103 8.67 -24.87 -3.11
N ASP A 104 8.86 -24.53 -4.38
CA ASP A 104 10.20 -24.27 -4.92
C ASP A 104 10.70 -22.92 -4.39
N PHE A 105 11.35 -22.96 -3.23
CA PHE A 105 11.75 -21.78 -2.48
C PHE A 105 13.14 -21.30 -2.88
N ASP A 106 13.20 -20.23 -3.66
CA ASP A 106 14.45 -19.53 -3.98
C ASP A 106 14.86 -18.62 -2.81
N GLU A 107 15.65 -19.19 -1.88
CA GLU A 107 16.14 -18.50 -0.69
C GLU A 107 16.96 -17.24 -1.04
N ASP A 108 17.78 -17.29 -2.09
CA ASP A 108 18.64 -16.16 -2.50
C ASP A 108 17.82 -14.98 -3.03
N GLN A 109 16.78 -15.23 -3.83
CA GLN A 109 15.87 -14.18 -4.29
C GLN A 109 15.09 -13.57 -3.12
N MET A 110 14.62 -14.39 -2.19
CA MET A 110 13.89 -13.90 -1.02
C MET A 110 14.77 -13.07 -0.09
N LEU A 111 16.03 -13.45 0.12
CA LEU A 111 16.99 -12.65 0.88
C LEU A 111 17.27 -11.29 0.23
N LYS A 112 17.44 -11.25 -1.11
CA LYS A 112 17.60 -9.98 -1.85
C LYS A 112 16.36 -9.09 -1.72
N LEU A 113 15.17 -9.67 -1.74
CA LEU A 113 13.91 -8.92 -1.58
C LEU A 113 13.78 -8.36 -0.16
N LEU A 114 14.11 -9.15 0.86
CA LEU A 114 14.16 -8.72 2.25
C LEU A 114 15.15 -7.57 2.45
N GLU A 115 16.33 -7.62 1.83
CA GLU A 115 17.31 -6.53 1.90
C GLU A 115 16.78 -5.25 1.25
N ARG A 116 16.15 -5.35 0.06
CA ARG A 116 15.54 -4.19 -0.63
C ARG A 116 14.46 -3.54 0.21
N VAL A 117 13.56 -4.32 0.80
CA VAL A 117 12.49 -3.79 1.64
C VAL A 117 13.02 -3.25 2.96
N LYS A 118 14.04 -3.86 3.55
CA LYS A 118 14.74 -3.31 4.71
C LYS A 118 15.33 -1.93 4.39
N ASN A 119 16.01 -1.78 3.26
CA ASN A 119 16.58 -0.48 2.86
C ASN A 119 15.50 0.57 2.60
N LEU A 120 14.39 0.20 1.93
CA LEU A 120 13.23 1.08 1.75
C LEU A 120 12.66 1.53 3.10
N ARG A 121 12.44 0.58 4.01
CA ARG A 121 11.96 0.85 5.37
C ARG A 121 12.91 1.79 6.10
N ASP A 122 14.20 1.49 6.14
CA ASP A 122 15.18 2.29 6.88
C ASP A 122 15.22 3.74 6.33
N ASN A 123 15.13 3.92 5.02
CA ASN A 123 15.02 5.24 4.39
C ASN A 123 13.72 5.98 4.78
N VAL A 124 12.58 5.28 4.76
CA VAL A 124 11.27 5.87 5.12
C VAL A 124 11.20 6.22 6.61
N GLN A 125 11.77 5.39 7.47
CA GLN A 125 11.83 5.65 8.91
C GLN A 125 12.71 6.86 9.23
N GLY A 126 13.79 7.04 8.47
CA GLY A 126 14.69 8.20 8.53
C GLY A 126 14.17 9.47 7.85
N LEU A 127 12.94 9.50 7.33
CA LEU A 127 12.36 10.73 6.79
C LEU A 127 12.19 11.78 7.88
N GLU A 128 12.92 12.87 7.73
CA GLU A 128 12.74 14.11 8.47
C GLU A 128 11.88 15.05 7.64
N LEU A 129 10.69 15.37 8.13
CA LEU A 129 9.83 16.36 7.50
C LEU A 129 10.41 17.74 7.76
N LYS A 130 10.89 18.38 6.70
CA LYS A 130 11.23 19.80 6.72
C LYS A 130 9.98 20.57 6.34
N GLU A 131 9.70 21.66 7.06
CA GLU A 131 8.68 22.60 6.61
C GLU A 131 9.07 23.09 5.21
N PRO A 132 8.12 23.22 4.29
CA PRO A 132 8.41 23.81 2.99
C PRO A 132 8.93 25.23 3.24
N ASP A 133 10.08 25.57 2.65
CA ASP A 133 10.59 26.94 2.70
C ASP A 133 9.49 27.87 2.19
N GLU A 134 8.94 28.71 3.08
CA GLU A 134 8.01 29.77 2.72
C GLU A 134 8.75 30.86 1.92
N GLN A 135 9.21 30.54 0.70
CA GLN A 135 9.60 31.47 -0.37
C GLN A 135 10.29 30.73 -1.53
N SER A 136 9.63 30.70 -2.69
CA SER A 136 10.20 31.10 -3.99
C SER A 136 9.09 31.34 -5.00
#